data_AF-A0A3A4SE09-F1
#
_entry.id   AF-A0A3A4SE09-F1
#
_cell.length_a   1.000
_cell.length_b   1.000
_cell.length_c   1.000
_cell.angle_alpha   90.00
_cell.angle_beta   90.00
_cell.angle_gamma   90.00
#
_symmetry.space_group_name_H-M   'P 1'
#
loop_
_entity.id
_entity.type
_entity.pdbx_description
1 polymer ?
#
loop_
_entity_poly.entity_id
_entity_poly.type
_entity_poly.pdbx_seq_one_letter_code
_entity_poly.pdbx_strand_id
1 'polypeptide(L)'
;MKLYQSIIAFIIGSMIIIIFFFLVIQGDNGWNELNAMKQEVQTLKAQNETLSRKNMELQQKVNRLKNDPEFLEDVARQELNVIAKDEIVFKFKKEETGSHE
;
A
#
# COMPACT_ATOMS: atom_id res chain seq x y z
N MET A 1 -46.61 -44.04 25.87
CA MET A 1 -46.09 -42.83 26.55
C MET A 1 -44.57 -42.84 26.77
N LYS A 2 -43.98 -43.88 27.39
CA LYS A 2 -42.53 -43.87 27.71
C LYS A 2 -41.60 -43.83 26.48
N LEU A 3 -41.96 -44.50 25.38
CA LEU A 3 -41.15 -44.51 24.15
C LEU A 3 -41.05 -43.12 23.48
N TYR A 4 -42.16 -42.35 23.49
CA TYR A 4 -42.20 -41.00 22.91
C TYR A 4 -41.35 -40.01 23.71
N GLN A 5 -41.35 -40.13 25.04
CA GLN A 5 -40.51 -39.33 25.93
C GLN A 5 -39.01 -39.58 25.67
N SER A 6 -38.61 -40.84 25.47
CA SER A 6 -37.22 -41.18 25.14
C SER A 6 -36.78 -40.65 23.78
N ILE A 7 -37.66 -40.68 22.77
CA ILE A 7 -37.37 -40.13 21.43
C ILE A 7 -37.21 -38.60 21.49
N ILE A 8 -38.10 -37.90 22.20
CA ILE A 8 -37.99 -36.45 22.39
C ILE A 8 -36.69 -36.09 23.11
N ALA A 9 -36.33 -36.82 24.16
CA ALA A 9 -35.08 -36.60 24.88
C ALA A 9 -33.85 -36.77 23.97
N PHE A 10 -33.88 -37.74 23.06
CA PHE A 10 -32.81 -37.96 22.08
C PHE A 10 -32.71 -36.82 21.06
N ILE A 11 -33.85 -36.33 20.57
CA ILE A 11 -33.91 -35.20 19.63
C ILE A 11 -33.39 -33.92 20.29
N ILE A 12 -33.80 -33.65 21.52
CA ILE A 12 -33.34 -32.47 22.28
C ILE A 12 -31.83 -32.56 22.55
N GLY A 13 -31.34 -33.74 22.96
CA GLY A 13 -29.90 -33.97 23.16
C GLY A 13 -29.09 -33.76 21.88
N SER A 14 -29.57 -34.31 20.76
CA SER A 14 -28.98 -34.10 19.43
C SER A 14 -28.95 -32.63 19.04
N MET A 15 -30.05 -31.91 19.26
CA MET A 15 -30.16 -30.50 18.91
C MET A 15 -29.22 -29.63 19.75
N ILE A 16 -29.09 -29.92 21.04
CA ILE A 16 -28.13 -29.25 21.92
C ILE A 16 -26.69 -29.48 21.44
N ILE A 17 -26.33 -30.72 21.08
CA ILE A 17 -24.99 -31.05 20.56
C ILE A 17 -24.69 -30.27 19.27
N ILE A 18 -25.65 -30.18 18.35
CA ILE A 18 -25.49 -29.42 17.09
C ILE A 18 -25.28 -27.93 17.37
N ILE A 19 -26.03 -27.34 18.30
CA ILE A 19 -25.87 -25.94 18.70
C ILE A 19 -24.49 -25.70 19.31
N PHE A 20 -24.03 -26.57 20.21
CA PHE A 20 -22.68 -26.48 20.77
C PHE A 20 -21.59 -26.61 19.69
N PHE A 21 -21.77 -27.50 18.72
CA PHE A 21 -20.84 -27.65 17.60
C PHE A 21 -20.74 -26.37 16.77
N PHE A 22 -21.88 -25.73 16.51
CA PHE A 22 -21.94 -24.47 15.78
C PHE A 22 -21.30 -23.32 16.58
N LEU A 23 -21.54 -23.26 17.90
CA LEU A 23 -20.93 -22.28 18.79
C LEU A 23 -19.41 -22.46 18.92
N VAL A 24 -18.89 -23.70 18.90
CA VAL A 24 -17.44 -23.95 18.92
C VAL A 24 -16.77 -23.58 17.59
N ILE A 25 -17.46 -23.78 16.46
CA ILE A 25 -16.96 -23.36 15.14
C ILE A 25 -16.99 -21.83 15.00
N GLN A 26 -17.95 -21.16 15.64
CA GLN A 26 -18.16 -19.71 15.56
C GLN A 26 -17.46 -18.94 16.70
N GLY A 27 -17.16 -19.58 17.81
CA GLY A 27 -16.59 -18.99 19.02
C GLY A 27 -15.08 -18.81 18.91
N ASP A 28 -14.65 -17.58 19.16
CA ASP A 28 -13.28 -17.18 19.49
C ASP A 28 -12.23 -17.30 18.37
N ASN A 29 -12.47 -16.69 17.20
CA ASN A 29 -11.52 -16.53 16.08
C ASN A 29 -11.67 -17.57 14.95
N GLY A 30 -12.90 -17.87 14.55
CA GLY A 30 -13.20 -18.76 13.43
C GLY A 30 -12.56 -18.37 12.10
N TRP A 31 -12.77 -19.21 11.07
CA TRP A 31 -12.19 -19.12 9.72
C TRP A 31 -12.10 -17.71 9.12
N ASN A 32 -13.06 -16.83 9.39
CA ASN A 32 -13.09 -15.46 8.89
C ASN A 32 -11.96 -14.59 9.46
N GLU A 33 -11.63 -14.72 10.74
CA GLU A 33 -10.54 -13.96 11.34
C GLU A 33 -9.19 -14.45 10.83
N LEU A 34 -9.01 -15.77 10.71
CA LEU A 34 -7.81 -16.33 10.08
C LEU A 34 -7.65 -15.82 8.63
N ASN A 35 -8.74 -15.70 7.89
CA ASN A 35 -8.70 -15.20 6.52
C ASN A 35 -8.41 -13.68 6.47
N ALA A 36 -8.98 -12.90 7.38
CA ALA A 36 -8.70 -11.48 7.53
C ALA A 36 -7.23 -11.24 7.90
N MET A 37 -6.69 -11.99 8.86
CA MET A 37 -5.28 -11.92 9.26
C MET A 37 -4.36 -12.31 8.12
N LYS A 38 -4.71 -13.33 7.33
CA LYS A 38 -3.95 -13.69 6.10
C LYS A 38 -3.95 -12.57 5.07
N GLN A 39 -5.10 -11.92 4.85
CA GLN A 39 -5.20 -10.78 3.93
C GLN A 39 -4.39 -9.58 4.43
N GLU A 40 -4.41 -9.32 5.73
CA GLU A 40 -3.60 -8.26 6.35
C GLU A 40 -2.11 -8.51 6.16
N VAL A 41 -1.65 -9.74 6.45
CA VAL A 41 -0.25 -10.13 6.22
C VAL A 41 0.16 -9.97 4.76
N GLN A 42 -0.69 -10.38 3.81
CA GLN A 42 -0.41 -10.20 2.39
C GLN A 42 -0.33 -8.72 2.01
N THR A 43 -1.24 -7.90 2.53
CA THR A 43 -1.27 -6.46 2.29
C THR A 43 -0.02 -5.78 2.83
N LEU A 44 0.36 -6.07 4.07
CA LEU A 44 1.57 -5.55 4.69
C LEU A 44 2.82 -5.98 3.95
N LYS A 45 2.87 -7.23 3.46
CA LYS A 45 4.00 -7.71 2.65
C LYS A 45 4.12 -6.94 1.35
N ALA A 46 3.03 -6.73 0.62
CA ALA A 46 3.03 -5.96 -0.63
C ALA A 46 3.43 -4.48 -0.41
N GLN A 47 2.99 -3.87 0.70
CA GLN A 47 3.40 -2.52 1.08
C GLN A 47 4.89 -2.47 1.41
N ASN A 48 5.41 -3.45 2.15
CA ASN A 48 6.82 -3.53 2.49
C ASN A 48 7.70 -3.70 1.23
N GLU A 49 7.32 -4.59 0.31
CA GLU A 49 8.03 -4.74 -0.97
C GLU A 49 8.04 -3.44 -1.78
N THR A 50 6.93 -2.70 -1.79
CA THR A 50 6.84 -1.41 -2.48
C THR A 50 7.71 -0.35 -1.83
N LEU A 51 7.69 -0.25 -0.50
CA LEU A 51 8.56 0.65 0.26
C LEU A 51 10.04 0.30 0.08
N SER A 52 10.37 -0.98 0.07
CA SER A 52 11.73 -1.47 -0.15
C SER A 52 12.26 -1.05 -1.53
N ARG A 53 11.47 -1.24 -2.60
CA ARG A 53 11.82 -0.76 -3.95
C ARG A 53 12.05 0.75 -3.98
N LYS A 54 11.11 1.53 -3.41
CA LYS A 54 11.23 2.99 -3.34
C LYS A 54 12.47 3.43 -2.56
N ASN A 55 12.79 2.73 -1.48
CA ASN A 55 13.99 3.01 -0.70
C ASN A 55 15.26 2.76 -1.53
N MET A 56 15.34 1.64 -2.27
CA MET A 56 16.47 1.37 -3.16
C MET A 56 16.63 2.45 -4.23
N GLU A 57 15.53 2.87 -4.88
CA GLU A 57 15.55 3.93 -5.88
C GLU A 57 16.02 5.27 -5.29
N LEU A 58 15.52 5.64 -4.11
CA LEU A 58 15.92 6.85 -3.42
C LEU A 58 17.40 6.79 -3.01
N GLN A 59 17.88 5.66 -2.51
CA GLN A 59 19.28 5.47 -2.17
C GLN A 59 20.18 5.62 -3.40
N GLN A 60 19.77 5.09 -4.55
CA GLN A 60 20.47 5.28 -5.81
C GLN A 60 20.47 6.76 -6.24
N LYS A 61 19.33 7.47 -6.15
CA LYS A 61 19.26 8.91 -6.44
C LYS A 61 20.20 9.69 -5.51
N VAL A 62 20.19 9.41 -4.21
CA VAL A 62 21.09 10.03 -3.24
C VAL A 62 22.56 9.74 -3.57
N ASN A 63 22.89 8.51 -3.94
CA ASN A 63 24.26 8.15 -4.32
C ASN A 63 24.72 8.93 -5.55
N ARG A 64 23.86 9.04 -6.58
CA ARG A 64 24.18 9.82 -7.78
C ARG A 64 24.31 11.31 -7.45
N LEU A 65 23.38 11.90 -6.70
CA LEU A 65 23.49 13.31 -6.29
C LEU A 65 24.79 13.63 -5.54
N LYS A 66 25.35 12.65 -4.81
CA LYS A 66 26.61 12.84 -4.06
C LYS A 66 27.87 12.62 -4.91
N ASN A 67 27.83 11.67 -5.84
CA ASN A 67 29.03 11.14 -6.50
C ASN A 67 29.06 11.38 -8.02
N ASP A 68 27.98 11.89 -8.61
CA ASP A 68 27.82 12.15 -10.05
C ASP A 68 27.54 13.66 -10.25
N PRO A 69 28.58 14.47 -10.50
CA PRO A 69 28.45 15.92 -10.63
C PRO A 69 27.53 16.36 -11.77
N GLU A 70 27.54 15.62 -12.89
CA GLU A 70 26.69 15.92 -14.06
C GLU A 70 25.21 15.70 -13.70
N PHE A 71 24.90 14.59 -13.04
CA PHE A 71 23.54 14.34 -12.54
C PHE A 71 23.09 15.36 -11.50
N LEU A 72 24.00 15.80 -10.61
CA LEU A 72 23.69 16.86 -9.64
C LEU A 72 23.37 18.18 -10.33
N GLU A 73 24.16 18.56 -11.34
CA GLU A 73 23.96 19.78 -12.11
C GLU A 73 22.63 19.75 -12.88
N ASP A 74 22.32 18.65 -13.55
CA ASP A 74 21.05 18.45 -14.25
C ASP A 74 19.86 18.61 -13.31
N VAL A 75 19.91 17.97 -12.14
CA VAL A 75 18.85 18.08 -11.13
C VAL A 75 18.76 19.51 -10.59
N ALA A 76 19.88 20.19 -10.35
CA ALA A 76 19.87 21.58 -9.89
C ALA A 76 19.27 22.52 -10.95
N ARG A 77 19.63 22.37 -12.22
CA ARG A 77 19.06 23.15 -13.33
C ARG A 77 17.57 22.89 -13.49
N GLN A 78 17.12 21.64 -13.38
CA GLN A 78 15.70 21.28 -13.56
C GLN A 78 14.82 21.61 -12.36
N GLU A 79 15.24 21.26 -11.14
CA GLU A 79 14.43 21.41 -9.92
C GLU A 79 14.55 22.81 -9.30
N LEU A 80 15.71 23.48 -9.47
CA LEU A 80 15.99 24.78 -8.82
C LEU A 80 16.17 25.94 -9.81
N ASN A 81 16.21 25.69 -11.12
CA ASN A 81 16.45 26.70 -12.17
C ASN A 81 17.71 27.55 -11.91
N VAL A 82 18.75 26.94 -11.33
CA VAL A 82 20.04 27.59 -11.11
C VAL A 82 20.90 27.54 -12.37
N ILE A 83 21.81 28.50 -12.51
CA ILE A 83 22.81 28.61 -13.58
C ILE A 83 24.22 28.64 -12.97
N ALA A 84 25.23 28.19 -13.72
CA ALA A 84 26.60 28.29 -13.25
C ALA A 84 27.03 29.76 -13.14
N LYS A 85 28.04 30.04 -12.30
CA LYS A 85 28.55 31.41 -12.09
C LYS A 85 28.98 32.10 -13.39
N ASP A 86 29.43 31.32 -14.35
CA ASP A 86 30.05 31.80 -15.58
C ASP A 86 29.10 31.67 -16.79
N GLU A 87 27.82 31.36 -16.57
CA GLU A 87 26.80 31.21 -17.61
C GLU A 87 25.98 32.48 -17.86
N ILE A 88 25.61 32.72 -19.12
CA ILE A 88 24.80 33.86 -19.55
C ILE A 88 23.47 33.36 -20.11
N VAL A 89 22.36 33.86 -19.58
CA VAL A 89 21.01 33.49 -20.02
C VAL A 89 20.51 34.47 -21.09
N PHE A 90 20.27 33.97 -22.30
CA PHE A 90 19.62 34.74 -23.36
C PHE A 90 18.09 34.69 -23.20
N LYS A 91 17.47 35.82 -22.84
CA LYS A 91 16.02 35.99 -22.87
C LYS A 91 15.64 36.69 -24.17
N PHE A 92 15.03 35.96 -25.10
CA PHE A 92 14.48 36.56 -26.31
C PHE A 92 13.19 37.29 -25.94
N LYS A 93 13.13 38.61 -26.17
CA LYS A 93 11.90 39.37 -26.04
C LYS A 93 10.97 38.89 -27.15
N LYS A 94 9.80 38.35 -26.79
CA LYS A 94 8.75 38.08 -27.77
C LYS A 94 8.43 39.42 -28.40
N GLU A 95 8.66 39.55 -29.70
CA GLU A 95 8.29 40.76 -30.41
C GLU A 95 6.80 41.00 -30.17
N GLU A 96 6.51 42.11 -29.50
CA GLU A 96 5.19 42.70 -29.54
C GLU A 96 5.04 43.13 -30.99
N THR A 97 4.47 42.25 -31.82
CA THR A 97 3.88 42.61 -33.10
C THR A 97 2.87 43.71 -32.80
N GLY A 98 3.33 44.95 -32.87
CA GLY A 98 2.50 46.13 -32.86
C GLY A 98 1.57 46.01 -34.04
N SER A 99 0.32 45.66 -33.75
CA SER A 99 -0.82 45.94 -34.59
C SER A 99 -0.94 47.46 -34.69
N HIS A 100 -0.16 48.05 -35.59
CA HIS A 100 -0.56 49.28 -36.25
C HIS A 100 -1.52 48.87 -37.37
N GLU A 101 -2.80 48.82 -37.04
CA GLU A 101 -3.88 49.17 -37.97
C GLU A 101 -4.45 50.53 -37.55
#